data_AF-A0A964BWL8-F1
#
_entry.id   AF-A0A964BWL8-F1
#
_cell.length_a   1.000
_cell.length_b   1.000
_cell.length_c   1.000
_cell.angle_alpha   90.00
_cell.angle_beta   90.00
_cell.angle_gamma   90.00
#
_symmetry.space_group_name_H-M   'P 1'
#
loop_
_entity.id
_entity.type
_entity.pdbx_description
1 polymer ?
#
loop_
_entity_poly.entity_id
_entity_poly.type
_entity_poly.pdbx_seq_one_letter_code
_entity_poly.pdbx_strand_id
1 'polypeptide(L)'
;MAIVTIYHGTDIESALDILNNGLNGSRLLALQTQPVQLGQGWYAALDPEVAWFFAALSPGLEALGCTVIEMSLPVVELNYLLDRGEARIEPIANVMFSAQQIWFSINAFEFLNEKADFQPYQEAG
;
A
#
# COMPACT_ATOMS: atom_id res chain seq x y z
N MET A 1 -5.51 8.30 -20.61
CA MET A 1 -5.85 7.09 -19.83
C MET A 1 -6.03 7.54 -18.39
N ALA A 2 -7.12 7.19 -17.72
CA ALA A 2 -7.33 7.60 -16.33
C ALA A 2 -6.34 6.84 -15.42
N ILE A 3 -5.66 7.56 -14.52
CA ILE A 3 -4.74 7.03 -13.53
C ILE A 3 -5.37 7.23 -12.16
N VAL A 4 -5.21 6.25 -11.27
CA VAL A 4 -5.49 6.39 -9.84
C VAL A 4 -4.18 6.44 -9.09
N THR A 5 -4.08 7.35 -8.14
CA THR A 5 -2.94 7.42 -7.20
C THR A 5 -3.43 6.93 -5.85
N ILE A 6 -2.69 6.00 -5.27
CA ILE A 6 -2.99 5.40 -3.97
C ILE A 6 -1.74 5.40 -3.10
N TYR A 7 -1.92 5.39 -1.79
CA TYR A 7 -0.89 5.72 -0.83
C TYR A 7 -0.65 4.57 0.14
N HIS A 8 0.60 4.20 0.36
CA HIS A 8 0.99 3.16 1.31
C HIS A 8 1.93 3.70 2.36
N GLY A 9 1.50 3.65 3.62
CA GLY A 9 2.31 4.03 4.77
C GLY A 9 3.14 2.87 5.29
N THR A 10 4.43 3.08 5.51
CA THR A 10 5.36 2.07 6.02
C THR A 10 6.60 2.70 6.66
N ASP A 11 7.50 1.88 7.20
CA ASP A 11 8.81 2.33 7.69
C ASP A 11 9.76 2.70 6.53
N ILE A 12 10.77 3.53 6.80
CA ILE A 12 11.69 4.02 5.74
C ILE A 12 12.44 2.88 5.04
N GLU A 13 12.84 1.82 5.74
CA GLU A 13 13.62 0.73 5.12
C GLU A 13 12.75 -0.07 4.15
N SER A 14 11.52 -0.40 4.54
CA SER A 14 10.54 -1.04 3.67
C SER A 14 10.19 -0.15 2.47
N ALA A 15 10.06 1.16 2.67
CA ALA A 15 9.81 2.08 1.57
C ALA A 15 10.96 2.13 0.56
N LEU A 16 12.20 2.26 1.04
CA LEU A 16 13.38 2.23 0.18
C LEU A 16 13.49 0.92 -0.60
N ASP A 17 13.16 -0.22 0.03
CA ASP A 17 13.17 -1.50 -0.66
C ASP A 17 12.13 -1.54 -1.78
N ILE A 18 10.89 -1.13 -1.50
CA ILE A 18 9.82 -1.10 -2.50
C ILE A 18 10.18 -0.17 -3.66
N LEU A 19 10.74 1.00 -3.38
CA LEU A 19 11.11 1.97 -4.42
C LEU A 19 12.27 1.48 -5.31
N ASN A 20 13.19 0.70 -4.76
CA ASN A 20 14.35 0.20 -5.52
C ASN A 20 14.10 -1.15 -6.20
N ASN A 21 13.26 -2.01 -5.60
CA ASN A 21 13.12 -3.41 -5.99
C ASN A 21 11.68 -3.83 -6.32
N GLY A 22 10.70 -2.94 -6.11
CA GLY A 22 9.28 -3.24 -6.21
C GLY A 22 8.74 -4.02 -5.01
N LEU A 23 7.45 -4.37 -5.09
CA LEU A 23 6.77 -5.18 -4.07
C LEU A 23 7.34 -6.60 -4.03
N ASN A 24 7.65 -7.08 -2.83
CA ASN A 24 8.21 -8.42 -2.59
C ASN A 24 7.34 -9.22 -1.62
N GLY A 25 6.70 -10.28 -2.13
CA GLY A 25 5.77 -11.12 -1.35
C GLY A 25 6.45 -11.80 -0.16
N SER A 26 7.63 -12.37 -0.35
CA SER A 26 8.37 -13.07 0.71
C SER A 26 8.76 -12.13 1.84
N ARG A 27 9.19 -10.90 1.52
CA ARG A 27 9.51 -9.87 2.52
C ARG A 27 8.25 -9.41 3.26
N LEU A 28 7.16 -9.14 2.53
CA LEU A 28 5.91 -8.73 3.14
C LEU A 28 5.36 -9.78 4.10
N LEU A 29 5.43 -11.06 3.74
CA LEU A 29 5.04 -12.17 4.62
C LEU A 29 5.90 -12.26 5.89
N ALA A 30 7.19 -11.97 5.80
CA ALA A 30 8.07 -11.94 6.95
C ALA A 30 7.77 -10.78 7.91
N LEU A 31 7.26 -9.66 7.40
CA LEU A 31 6.91 -8.47 8.17
C LEU A 31 5.49 -8.52 8.75
N GLN A 32 4.52 -9.08 8.01
CA GLN A 32 3.12 -9.21 8.44
C GLN A 32 2.91 -10.40 9.37
N THR A 33 3.47 -10.30 10.56
CA THR A 33 3.38 -11.30 11.64
C THR A 33 2.10 -11.19 12.47
N GLN A 34 1.43 -10.03 12.44
CA GLN A 34 0.20 -9.77 13.15
C GLN A 34 -1.03 -9.93 12.24
N PRO A 35 -2.21 -10.28 12.81
CA PRO A 35 -3.45 -10.30 12.04
C PRO A 35 -3.78 -8.93 11.44
N VAL A 36 -4.12 -8.94 10.15
CA VAL A 36 -4.55 -7.75 9.38
C VAL A 36 -5.97 -7.98 8.85
N GLN A 37 -6.72 -6.89 8.63
CA GLN A 37 -8.19 -6.94 8.43
C GLN A 37 -8.63 -7.86 7.28
N LEU A 38 -7.93 -7.85 6.16
CA LEU A 38 -8.28 -8.60 4.94
C LEU A 38 -7.33 -9.76 4.65
N GLY A 39 -6.48 -10.12 5.63
CA GLY A 39 -5.42 -11.12 5.46
C GLY A 39 -4.16 -10.57 4.82
N GLN A 40 -3.17 -11.43 4.61
CA GLN A 40 -1.85 -11.03 4.12
C GLN A 40 -1.94 -10.40 2.74
N GLY A 41 -1.20 -9.33 2.52
CA GLY A 41 -1.22 -8.58 1.27
C GLY A 41 -0.76 -7.14 1.46
N TRP A 42 -0.74 -6.39 0.37
CA TRP A 42 -0.34 -4.99 0.40
C TRP A 42 -1.57 -4.09 0.57
N TYR A 43 -1.47 -3.13 1.48
CA TYR A 43 -2.58 -2.25 1.86
C TYR A 43 -2.26 -0.81 1.48
N ALA A 44 -3.17 -0.16 0.77
CA ALA A 44 -3.07 1.24 0.38
C ALA A 44 -4.36 1.99 0.72
N ALA A 45 -4.31 3.32 0.68
CA ALA A 45 -5.44 4.21 0.86
C ALA A 45 -5.57 5.17 -0.32
N LEU A 46 -6.76 5.74 -0.53
CA LEU A 46 -6.99 6.82 -1.50
C LEU A 46 -6.62 8.20 -0.96
N ASP A 47 -6.46 8.30 0.36
CA ASP A 47 -6.14 9.54 1.08
C ASP A 47 -4.73 9.39 1.71
N PRO A 48 -3.78 10.29 1.42
CA PRO A 48 -2.44 10.22 1.99
C PRO A 48 -2.44 10.35 3.53
N GLU A 49 -3.39 11.08 4.13
CA GLU A 49 -3.48 11.21 5.60
C GLU A 49 -3.80 9.87 6.26
N VAL A 50 -4.60 9.04 5.60
CA VAL A 50 -4.89 7.68 6.07
C VAL A 50 -3.64 6.81 5.98
N ALA A 51 -2.86 6.93 4.91
CA ALA A 51 -1.60 6.22 4.79
C ALA A 51 -0.60 6.65 5.87
N TRP A 52 -0.47 7.95 6.12
CA TRP A 52 0.37 8.49 7.20
C TRP A 52 -0.04 8.00 8.58
N PHE A 53 -1.35 7.96 8.86
CA PHE A 53 -1.88 7.40 10.11
C PHE A 53 -1.39 5.97 10.34
N PHE A 54 -1.47 5.10 9.33
CA PHE A 54 -0.97 3.72 9.46
C PHE A 54 0.56 3.61 9.49
N ALA A 55 1.27 4.49 8.77
CA ALA A 55 2.73 4.54 8.80
C ALA A 55 3.23 4.81 10.23
N ALA A 56 2.58 5.73 10.95
CA ALA A 56 2.89 6.09 12.33
C ALA A 56 2.56 4.99 13.36
N LEU A 57 1.79 3.97 12.98
CA LEU A 57 1.45 2.82 13.82
C LEU A 57 2.35 1.60 13.57
N SER A 58 3.27 1.67 12.60
CA SER A 58 4.09 0.53 12.22
C SER A 58 5.05 0.12 13.36
N PRO A 59 5.20 -1.17 13.69
CA PRO A 59 6.16 -1.63 14.69
C PRO A 59 7.61 -1.32 14.28
N GLY A 60 8.45 -0.86 15.22
CA GLY A 60 9.90 -0.67 14.97
C GLY A 60 10.32 0.72 14.48
N LEU A 61 9.43 1.71 14.55
CA LEU A 61 9.67 3.11 14.10
C LEU A 61 10.83 3.84 14.80
N GLU A 62 11.30 3.35 15.95
CA GLU A 62 12.18 4.09 16.88
C GLU A 62 13.57 4.43 16.31
N ALA A 63 14.00 3.82 15.19
CA ALA A 63 15.34 4.03 14.65
C ALA A 63 15.41 4.95 13.40
N LEU A 64 14.41 4.89 12.51
CA LEU A 64 14.51 5.53 11.18
C LEU A 64 13.25 6.30 10.76
N GLY A 65 12.12 6.17 11.47
CA GLY A 65 10.88 6.86 11.13
C GLY A 65 10.02 6.15 10.08
N CYS A 66 8.93 6.80 9.69
CA CYS A 66 7.97 6.34 8.69
C CYS A 66 7.95 7.24 7.47
N THR A 67 7.41 6.71 6.37
CA THR A 67 7.10 7.47 5.17
C THR A 67 5.88 6.90 4.46
N VAL A 68 5.43 7.61 3.42
CA VAL A 68 4.37 7.17 2.51
C VAL A 68 4.96 7.02 1.11
N ILE A 69 4.52 5.95 0.43
CA ILE A 69 4.79 5.69 -0.98
C ILE A 69 3.52 5.99 -1.77
N GLU A 70 3.66 6.70 -2.87
CA GLU A 70 2.64 6.87 -3.89
C GLU A 70 2.77 5.76 -4.93
N MET A 71 1.65 5.12 -5.25
CA MET A 71 1.53 4.19 -6.36
C MET A 71 0.52 4.75 -7.37
N SER A 72 1.00 5.05 -8.57
CA SER A 72 0.17 5.47 -9.70
C SER A 72 -0.11 4.27 -10.60
N LEU A 73 -1.38 3.92 -10.78
CA LEU A 73 -1.82 2.75 -11.55
C LEU A 73 -2.91 3.17 -12.54
N PRO A 74 -2.91 2.68 -13.79
CA PRO A 74 -4.03 2.92 -14.69
C PRO A 74 -5.32 2.30 -14.12
N VAL A 75 -6.42 3.06 -14.17
CA VAL A 75 -7.72 2.61 -13.62
C VAL A 75 -8.17 1.29 -14.24
N VAL A 76 -7.85 1.04 -15.52
CA VAL A 76 -8.15 -0.22 -16.21
C VAL A 76 -7.45 -1.42 -15.56
N GLU A 77 -6.23 -1.24 -15.06
CA GLU A 77 -5.46 -2.31 -14.41
C GLU A 77 -5.94 -2.53 -12.97
N LEU A 78 -6.36 -1.47 -12.26
CA LEU A 78 -7.03 -1.63 -10.97
C LEU A 78 -8.33 -2.43 -11.12
N ASN A 79 -9.17 -2.08 -12.11
CA ASN A 79 -10.41 -2.80 -12.37
C ASN A 79 -10.16 -4.27 -12.72
N TYR A 80 -9.13 -4.54 -13.52
CA TYR A 80 -8.71 -5.90 -13.82
C TYR A 80 -8.38 -6.72 -12.55
N LEU A 81 -7.66 -6.14 -11.59
CA LEU A 81 -7.34 -6.80 -10.32
C LEU A 81 -8.59 -7.01 -9.45
N LEU A 82 -9.51 -6.04 -9.42
CA LEU A 82 -10.79 -6.14 -8.72
C LEU A 82 -11.65 -7.27 -9.28
N ASP A 83 -11.79 -7.34 -10.61
CA ASP A 83 -12.58 -8.36 -11.30
C ASP A 83 -12.04 -9.78 -11.06
N ARG A 84 -10.71 -9.90 -10.85
CA ARG A 84 -10.04 -11.17 -10.53
C ARG A 84 -10.04 -11.51 -9.05
N GLY A 85 -10.51 -10.63 -8.18
CA GLY A 85 -10.43 -10.80 -6.72
C GLY A 85 -9.01 -10.70 -6.16
N GLU A 86 -8.06 -10.17 -6.94
CA GLU A 86 -6.68 -9.93 -6.52
C GLU A 86 -6.50 -8.51 -5.95
N ALA A 87 -7.55 -7.69 -6.02
CA ALA A 87 -7.70 -6.46 -5.25
C ALA A 87 -9.08 -6.39 -4.59
N ARG A 88 -9.21 -5.67 -3.48
CA ARG A 88 -10.48 -5.39 -2.79
C ARG A 88 -10.49 -3.99 -2.22
N ILE A 89 -11.60 -3.27 -2.35
CA ILE A 89 -11.81 -1.97 -1.70
C ILE A 89 -12.81 -2.17 -0.56
N GLU A 90 -12.40 -1.85 0.66
CA GLU A 90 -13.20 -2.09 1.86
C GLU A 90 -13.10 -0.91 2.84
N PRO A 91 -14.12 -0.68 3.68
CA PRO A 91 -14.00 0.23 4.81
C PRO A 91 -12.92 -0.22 5.78
N ILE A 92 -12.22 0.74 6.37
CA ILE A 92 -11.24 0.48 7.43
C ILE A 92 -11.98 0.30 8.75
N ALA A 93 -11.76 -0.81 9.42
CA ALA A 93 -12.35 -1.09 10.73
C ALA A 93 -11.45 -0.59 11.88
N ASN A 94 -12.04 -0.39 13.05
CA ASN A 94 -11.33 -0.09 14.31
C ASN A 94 -10.50 1.21 14.30
N VAL A 95 -10.89 2.19 13.49
CA VAL A 95 -10.33 3.55 13.48
C VAL A 95 -11.38 4.58 13.89
N MET A 96 -10.93 5.73 14.39
CA MET A 96 -11.81 6.81 14.90
C MET A 96 -12.44 7.67 13.78
N PHE A 97 -12.12 7.39 12.52
CA PHE A 97 -12.55 8.13 11.34
C PHE A 97 -13.16 7.19 10.28
N SER A 98 -13.84 7.74 9.28
CA SER A 98 -14.35 6.95 8.15
C SER A 98 -13.38 7.04 6.98
N ALA A 99 -12.85 5.89 6.56
CA ALA A 99 -11.94 5.77 5.42
C ALA A 99 -12.10 4.42 4.72
N GLN A 100 -11.59 4.34 3.49
CA GLN A 100 -11.47 3.10 2.72
C GLN A 100 -10.00 2.73 2.54
N GLN A 101 -9.75 1.43 2.48
CA GLN A 101 -8.48 0.85 2.08
C GLN A 101 -8.66 0.03 0.81
N ILE A 102 -7.57 -0.11 0.08
CA ILE A 102 -7.42 -1.02 -1.04
C ILE A 102 -6.41 -2.07 -0.63
N TRP A 103 -6.86 -3.32 -0.61
CA TRP A 103 -6.01 -4.48 -0.39
C TRP A 103 -5.65 -5.10 -1.74
N PHE A 104 -4.39 -5.49 -1.88
CA PHE A 104 -3.86 -6.24 -3.00
C PHE A 104 -3.28 -7.56 -2.51
N SER A 105 -3.71 -8.63 -3.16
CA SER A 105 -3.16 -9.96 -2.98
C SER A 105 -1.66 -9.99 -3.32
N ILE A 106 -0.91 -10.86 -2.64
CA ILE A 106 0.50 -11.11 -2.96
C ILE A 106 0.68 -11.57 -4.41
N ASN A 107 -0.30 -12.28 -4.97
CA ASN A 107 -0.27 -12.73 -6.36
C ASN A 107 -0.32 -11.55 -7.37
N ALA A 108 -0.76 -10.37 -6.94
CA ALA A 108 -0.81 -9.18 -7.78
C ALA A 108 0.55 -8.47 -7.88
N PHE A 109 1.56 -8.83 -7.09
CA PHE A 109 2.77 -8.00 -6.95
C PHE A 109 3.60 -7.94 -8.22
N GLU A 110 3.79 -9.06 -8.93
CA GLU A 110 4.51 -9.04 -10.23
C GLU A 110 3.79 -8.13 -11.24
N PHE A 111 2.47 -8.19 -11.28
CA PHE A 111 1.65 -7.35 -12.14
C PHE A 111 1.75 -5.87 -11.75
N LEU A 112 1.66 -5.54 -10.46
CA LEU A 112 1.78 -4.17 -9.96
C LEU A 112 3.18 -3.61 -10.25
N ASN A 113 4.24 -4.40 -10.05
CA ASN A 113 5.61 -3.99 -10.36
C ASN A 113 5.82 -3.68 -11.86
N GLU A 114 5.02 -4.29 -12.74
CA GLU A 114 5.06 -4.02 -14.18
C GLU A 114 4.18 -2.82 -14.59
N LYS A 115 3.00 -2.67 -13.97
CA LYS A 115 1.95 -1.74 -14.42
C LYS A 115 1.84 -0.45 -13.63
N ALA A 116 2.37 -0.42 -12.41
CA ALA A 116 2.33 0.75 -11.55
C ALA A 116 3.68 1.49 -11.53
N ASP A 117 3.60 2.77 -11.25
CA ASP A 117 4.77 3.58 -10.91
C ASP A 117 4.78 3.84 -9.40
N PHE A 118 5.94 3.64 -8.76
CA PHE A 118 6.11 3.80 -7.32
C PHE A 118 7.04 4.98 -7.06
N GLN A 119 6.59 5.93 -6.25
CA GLN A 119 7.36 7.14 -5.94
C GLN A 119 7.25 7.48 -4.44
N PRO A 120 8.25 8.16 -3.85
CA PRO A 120 8.08 8.75 -2.53
C PRO A 120 6.92 9.76 -2.54
N TYR A 121 6.14 9.79 -1.46
CA TYR A 121 5.11 10.82 -1.30
C TYR A 121 5.71 12.23 -1.35
N GLN A 122 5.07 13.12 -2.09
CA GLN A 122 5.40 14.55 -2.10
C GLN A 122 4.15 15.34 -1.73
N GLU A 123 4.23 16.15 -0.66
CA GLU A 123 3.19 17.14 -0.40
C GLU A 123 3.09 18.07 -1.61
N ALA A 124 1.88 18.30 -2.10
CA ALA A 124 1.63 19.32 -3.09
C ALA A 124 2.00 20.68 -2.48
N GLY A 125 3.12 21.25 -2.93
CA GLY A 125 3.60 22.56 -2.51
C GLY A 125 2.71 23.73 -2.89
#